data_AF-A0A3N5VZ25-F1
#
_entry.id   AF-A0A3N5VZ25-F1
#
_cell.length_a   1.000
_cell.length_b   1.000
_cell.length_c   1.000
_cell.angle_alpha   90.00
_cell.angle_beta   90.00
_cell.angle_gamma   90.00
#
_symmetry.space_group_name_H-M   'P 1'
#
loop_
_entity.id
_entity.type
_entity.pdbx_description
1 polymer ?
#
loop_
_entity_poly.entity_id
_entity_poly.type
_entity_poly.pdbx_seq_one_letter_code
_entity_poly.pdbx_strand_id
1 'polypeptide(L)'
;MRCTIDTEYPEVPITIYVGDFEEDQVMLQDTVEIPITLYDLPVDEYYSVAALYTGGGDTLVVLRGDEISTSSTEYEDATCWSVRGAEVDCRLP
;
A
#
# COMPACT_ATOMS: atom_id res chain seq x y z
N MET A 1 4.11 1.74 -4.66
CA MET A 1 2.83 1.07 -4.30
C MET A 1 1.66 1.89 -4.81
N ARG A 2 0.66 1.24 -5.39
CA ARG A 2 -0.62 1.84 -5.79
C ARG A 2 -1.69 1.49 -4.74
N CYS A 3 -2.20 2.49 -4.04
CA CYS A 3 -3.29 2.33 -3.07
C CYS A 3 -4.59 2.85 -3.69
N THR A 4 -5.67 2.06 -3.60
CA THR A 4 -7.01 2.44 -4.07
C THR A 4 -7.96 2.49 -2.87
N ILE A 5 -8.71 3.58 -2.71
CA ILE A 5 -9.69 3.76 -1.63
C ILE A 5 -11.12 3.90 -2.18
N ASP A 6 -12.10 3.78 -1.29
CA ASP A 6 -13.51 4.02 -1.62
C ASP A 6 -13.79 5.51 -1.83
N THR A 7 -14.53 5.84 -2.90
CA THR A 7 -14.85 7.23 -3.28
C THR A 7 -16.02 7.82 -2.50
N GLU A 8 -16.79 6.99 -1.78
CA GLU A 8 -17.90 7.46 -0.94
C GLU A 8 -17.40 8.20 0.31
N TYR A 9 -16.12 8.06 0.65
CA TYR A 9 -15.48 8.68 1.80
C TYR A 9 -14.50 9.76 1.32
N PRO A 10 -14.73 11.03 1.66
CA PRO A 10 -13.94 12.14 1.14
C PRO A 10 -12.52 12.18 1.71
N GLU A 11 -12.31 11.65 2.90
CA GLU A 11 -11.03 11.61 3.61
C GLU A 11 -10.87 10.24 4.26
N VAL A 12 -9.83 9.52 3.89
CA VAL A 12 -9.53 8.18 4.42
C VAL A 12 -8.13 8.18 5.01
N PRO A 13 -8.00 8.23 6.35
CA PRO A 13 -6.71 8.03 7.00
C PRO A 13 -6.18 6.63 6.66
N ILE A 14 -4.92 6.58 6.23
CA ILE A 14 -4.22 5.32 6.01
C ILE A 14 -2.93 5.28 6.83
N THR A 15 -2.54 4.07 7.23
CA THR A 15 -1.20 3.79 7.75
C THR A 15 -0.58 2.66 6.95
N ILE A 16 0.63 2.89 6.45
CA ILE A 16 1.45 1.92 5.73
C ILE A 16 2.49 1.39 6.71
N TYR A 17 2.59 0.06 6.81
CA TYR A 17 3.54 -0.68 7.63
C TYR A 17 4.51 -1.42 6.73
N VAL A 18 5.76 -1.57 7.18
CA VAL A 18 6.67 -2.58 6.63
C VAL A 18 6.28 -3.92 7.24
N GLY A 19 6.23 -4.97 6.42
CA GLY A 19 5.83 -6.32 6.85
C GLY A 19 4.34 -6.45 7.17
N ASP A 20 4.04 -7.39 8.05
CA ASP A 20 2.70 -7.62 8.56
C ASP A 20 2.27 -6.50 9.51
N PHE A 21 0.98 -6.16 9.50
CA PHE A 21 0.40 -5.15 10.39
C PHE A 21 0.68 -5.42 11.88
N GLU A 22 0.77 -6.69 12.29
CA GLU A 22 0.99 -7.08 13.69
C GLU A 22 2.41 -6.72 14.20
N GLU A 23 3.37 -6.49 13.30
CA GLU A 23 4.72 -6.10 13.65
C GLU A 23 4.82 -4.60 14.05
N ASP A 24 3.78 -3.82 13.76
CA ASP A 24 3.63 -2.40 14.12
C ASP A 24 4.80 -1.50 13.63
N GLN A 25 5.47 -1.91 12.55
CA GLN A 25 6.55 -1.13 11.95
C GLN A 25 5.99 -0.09 10.98
N VAL A 26 5.51 1.03 11.53
CA VAL A 26 4.95 2.14 10.73
C VAL A 26 6.01 2.74 9.79
N MET A 27 5.74 2.69 8.49
CA MET A 27 6.53 3.35 7.44
C MET A 27 6.03 4.76 7.19
N LEU A 28 4.71 4.92 7.05
CA LEU A 28 4.10 6.19 6.65
C LEU A 28 2.65 6.28 7.15
N GLN A 29 2.23 7.49 7.48
CA GLN A 29 0.83 7.82 7.77
C GLN A 29 0.39 8.94 6.83
N ASP A 30 -0.81 8.82 6.29
CA ASP A 30 -1.37 9.77 5.34
C ASP A 30 -2.89 9.87 5.49
N THR A 31 -3.50 10.89 4.89
CA THR A 31 -4.95 10.98 4.70
C THR A 31 -5.23 11.15 3.22
N VAL A 32 -5.83 10.12 2.63
CA VAL A 32 -6.08 10.06 1.19
C VAL A 32 -7.44 10.67 0.88
N GLU A 33 -7.45 11.64 -0.03
CA GLU A 33 -8.66 12.36 -0.48
C GLU A 33 -9.06 12.01 -1.92
N ILE A 34 -8.21 11.25 -2.63
CA ILE A 34 -8.42 10.87 -4.02
C ILE A 34 -8.46 9.34 -4.19
N PRO A 35 -9.17 8.81 -5.19
CA PRO A 35 -9.44 7.37 -5.27
C PRO A 35 -8.19 6.50 -5.42
N ILE A 36 -7.11 7.04 -5.99
CA ILE A 36 -5.85 6.32 -6.25
C ILE A 36 -4.69 7.21 -5.86
N THR A 37 -3.83 6.71 -4.98
CA THR A 37 -2.57 7.36 -4.58
C THR A 37 -1.38 6.44 -4.84
N LEU A 38 -0.28 7.04 -5.28
CA LEU A 38 0.98 6.33 -5.53
C LEU A 38 2.00 6.72 -4.46
N TYR A 39 2.65 5.73 -3.87
CA TYR A 39 3.71 5.90 -2.89
C TYR A 39 5.02 5.31 -3.42
N ASP A 40 6.10 6.08 -3.34
CA ASP A 40 7.45 5.60 -3.62
C ASP A 40 8.01 4.98 -2.33
N LEU A 41 8.16 3.66 -2.33
CA LEU A 41 8.60 2.87 -1.18
C LEU A 41 9.80 2.00 -1.58
N PRO A 42 10.67 1.63 -0.62
CA PRO A 42 11.74 0.65 -0.85
C PRO A 42 11.23 -0.65 -1.50
N VAL A 43 12.07 -1.22 -2.35
CA VAL A 43 11.81 -2.51 -3.02
C VAL A 43 12.27 -3.68 -2.15
N ASP A 44 11.83 -4.89 -2.51
CA ASP A 44 12.12 -6.16 -1.84
C ASP A 44 11.55 -6.21 -0.40
N GLU A 45 10.37 -5.61 -0.24
CA GLU A 45 9.66 -5.49 1.03
C GLU A 45 8.17 -5.77 0.84
N TYR A 46 7.55 -6.43 1.83
CA TYR A 46 6.11 -6.54 1.95
C TYR A 46 5.55 -5.32 2.67
N TYR A 47 4.43 -4.78 2.22
CA TYR A 47 3.77 -3.65 2.87
C TYR A 47 2.33 -3.98 3.21
N SER A 48 1.93 -3.67 4.43
CA SER A 48 0.54 -3.68 4.87
C SER A 48 -0.01 -2.26 4.91
N VAL A 49 -1.27 -2.08 4.55
CA VAL A 49 -2.00 -0.81 4.58
C VAL A 49 -3.28 -1.00 5.37
N ALA A 50 -3.43 -0.21 6.43
CA ALA A 50 -4.67 -0.08 7.18
C ALA A 50 -5.37 1.22 6.77
N ALA A 51 -6.55 1.12 6.17
CA ALA A 51 -7.41 2.25 5.82
C ALA A 51 -8.60 2.36 6.78
N LEU A 52 -8.84 3.56 7.30
CA LEU A 52 -9.89 3.85 8.27
C LEU A 52 -11.05 4.59 7.61
N TYR A 53 -12.22 3.97 7.61
CA TYR A 53 -13.45 4.56 7.08
C TYR A 53 -14.38 4.91 8.23
N THR A 54 -14.71 6.20 8.36
CA THR A 54 -15.61 6.69 9.42
C THR A 54 -16.90 7.22 8.82
N GLY A 55 -18.04 6.73 9.31
CA GLY A 55 -19.36 7.16 8.84
C GLY A 55 -20.47 6.70 9.78
N GLY A 56 -21.51 7.52 9.98
CA GLY A 56 -22.69 7.14 10.76
C GLY A 56 -22.45 6.84 12.25
N GLY A 57 -21.26 7.14 12.79
CA GLY A 57 -20.87 6.83 14.17
C GLY A 57 -20.02 5.56 14.32
N ASP A 58 -19.86 4.79 13.24
CA ASP A 58 -19.02 3.59 13.20
C ASP A 58 -17.68 3.85 12.52
N THR A 59 -16.68 3.01 12.81
CA THR A 59 -15.37 3.00 12.15
C THR A 59 -15.10 1.61 11.61
N LEU A 60 -14.82 1.52 10.32
CA LEU A 60 -14.42 0.30 9.63
C LEU A 60 -12.93 0.38 9.30
N VAL A 61 -12.24 -0.75 9.44
CA VAL A 61 -10.82 -0.87 9.10
C VAL A 61 -10.67 -1.86 7.96
N VAL A 62 -10.05 -1.43 6.87
CA VAL A 62 -9.66 -2.32 5.78
C VAL A 62 -8.16 -2.54 5.84
N LEU A 63 -7.76 -3.78 6.09
CA LEU A 63 -6.36 -4.20 6.09
C LEU A 63 -6.06 -5.02 4.82
N ARG A 64 -5.04 -4.60 4.08
CA ARG A 64 -4.56 -5.25 2.86
C ARG A 64 -3.05 -5.10 2.77
N GLY A 65 -2.40 -5.97 2.02
CA GLY A 65 -0.97 -5.83 1.77
C GLY A 65 -0.53 -6.51 0.50
N ASP A 66 0.59 -6.07 -0.04
CA ASP A 66 1.24 -6.62 -1.22
C ASP A 66 2.74 -6.30 -1.19
N GLU A 67 3.52 -7.03 -1.99
CA GLU A 67 4.97 -6.95 -2.03
C GLU A 67 5.46 -6.10 -3.21
N ILE A 68 6.41 -5.21 -2.95
CA ILE A 68 7.24 -4.61 -4.01
C ILE A 68 8.47 -5.50 -4.17
N SER A 69 8.66 -6.12 -5.33
CA SER A 69 9.77 -7.06 -5.55
C SER A 69 10.59 -6.69 -6.77
N THR A 70 11.89 -6.95 -6.71
CA THR A 70 12.80 -6.85 -7.84
C THR A 70 13.13 -8.22 -8.39
N SER A 71 13.46 -8.26 -9.68
CA SER A 71 14.08 -9.42 -10.31
C SER A 71 15.13 -8.95 -11.30
N SER A 72 16.21 -9.73 -11.39
CA SER A 72 17.31 -9.45 -12.32
C SER A 72 17.49 -10.57 -13.32
N THR A 73 17.82 -10.22 -14.55
CA THR A 73 18.29 -11.17 -15.57
C THR A 73 19.72 -10.78 -15.97
N GLU A 74 20.64 -11.73 -15.81
CA GLU A 74 22.04 -11.56 -16.20
C GLU A 74 22.23 -11.92 -17.68
N TYR A 75 22.93 -11.05 -18.40
CA TYR A 75 23.41 -11.23 -19.77
C TYR A 75 24.95 -11.13 -19.75
N GLU A 76 25.60 -11.54 -20.84
CA GLU A 76 27.07 -11.55 -20.93
C GLU A 76 27.72 -10.20 -20.60
N ASP A 77 27.08 -9.08 -20.98
CA ASP A 77 27.61 -7.73 -20.81
C ASP A 77 26.76 -6.82 -19.90
N ALA A 78 25.66 -7.32 -19.32
CA ALA A 78 24.72 -6.49 -18.58
C ALA A 78 23.83 -7.26 -17.60
N THR A 79 23.40 -6.58 -16.53
CA THR A 79 22.32 -7.04 -15.65
C THR A 79 21.09 -6.16 -15.86
N CYS A 80 19.98 -6.76 -16.29
CA CYS A 80 18.71 -6.06 -16.45
C CYS A 80 17.85 -6.24 -15.19
N TRP A 81 17.36 -5.15 -14.61
CA TRP A 81 16.51 -5.17 -13.42
C TRP A 81 15.07 -4.83 -13.78
N SER A 82 14.12 -5.56 -13.20
CA SER A 82 12.69 -5.32 -13.29
C SER A 82 12.13 -5.14 -11.87
N VAL A 83 11.19 -4.22 -11.71
CA VAL A 83 10.52 -3.97 -10.43
C VAL A 83 9.02 -4.22 -10.61
N ARG A 84 8.45 -5.09 -9.78
CA ARG A 84 7.02 -5.28 -9.64
C ARG A 84 6.54 -4.39 -8.50
N GLY A 85 5.68 -3.41 -8.80
CA GLY A 85 5.05 -2.60 -7.77
C GLY A 85 3.94 -3.36 -7.04
N ALA A 86 3.72 -3.01 -5.78
CA ALA A 86 2.59 -3.47 -4.98
C ALA A 86 1.30 -2.75 -5.39
N GLU A 87 0.20 -3.48 -5.49
CA GLU A 87 -1.16 -2.96 -5.71
C GLU A 87 -2.08 -3.35 -4.54
N VAL A 88 -2.65 -2.34 -3.88
CA VAL A 88 -3.47 -2.51 -2.68
C VAL A 88 -4.85 -1.89 -2.90
N ASP A 89 -5.89 -2.71 -2.82
CA ASP A 89 -7.29 -2.30 -2.95
C ASP A 89 -7.98 -2.25 -1.59
N CYS A 90 -8.03 -1.05 -1.02
CA CYS A 90 -8.61 -0.77 0.29
C CYS A 90 -10.10 -0.37 0.21
N ARG A 91 -10.79 -0.55 -0.92
CA ARG A 91 -12.24 -0.26 -1.02
C ARG A 91 -13.07 -1.17 -0.11
N LEU A 92 -14.23 -0.68 0.31
CA LEU A 92 -15.19 -1.49 1.06
C LEU A 92 -15.85 -2.53 0.13
N PRO A 93 -16.14 -3.76 0.61
CA PRO A 93 -16.77 -4.82 -0.16
C PRO A 93 -18.27 -4.63 -0.40
#